data_AF-A0A6B3HTK9-F1
#
_entry.id   AF-A0A6B3HTK9-F1
#
_cell.length_a   1.000
_cell.length_b   1.000
_cell.length_c   1.000
_cell.angle_alpha   90.00
_cell.angle_beta   90.00
_cell.angle_gamma   90.00
#
_symmetry.space_group_name_H-M   'P 1'
#
loop_
_entity.id
_entity.type
_entity.pdbx_description
1 polymer ?
#
loop_
_entity_poly.entity_id
_entity_poly.type
_entity_poly.pdbx_seq_one_letter_code
_entity_poly.pdbx_strand_id
1 'polypeptide(L)'
;EVPDDANGVPDEPTDVQKRDGYTKAWDCTTGHRGVALGATLFHYGLEHDFGGVWFNLIPGGLKRLSYYSVKKAFTGSNAGDNLPPVISNMTVTPAGSAPAGGEFTVRADIRDPENDPLTNKIFLSGNYATGDKALVPAQFRSTGNGTFAVTAPEKLGVWKVYIQSEDGKGNAGIETESVKVVAPPVNGTNVALGKPTTASSSQASYGDCPCPPERATDGRTDTRWASDWSDPQWIAVDLGARTPLRTLQLVWDPAYAKSYEVQVSDDGNAWRTVHTTTTGNGDIDTIALTETARHVRLQLTARGTGWGYSLHEFGIYS
;
A
#
# COMPACT_ATOMS: atom_id res chain seq x y z
N GLU A 1 -22.82 0.56 -3.18
CA GLU A 1 -21.40 0.18 -3.21
C GLU A 1 -20.77 0.94 -4.37
N VAL A 2 -19.60 1.51 -4.18
CA VAL A 2 -18.87 2.19 -5.27
C VAL A 2 -18.07 1.15 -6.04
N PRO A 3 -17.83 1.33 -7.35
CA PRO A 3 -16.93 0.45 -8.10
C PRO A 3 -15.52 0.45 -7.51
N ASP A 4 -14.75 -0.59 -7.79
CA ASP A 4 -13.33 -0.62 -7.47
C ASP A 4 -12.51 0.17 -8.50
N ASP A 5 -11.39 0.73 -8.06
CA ASP A 5 -10.39 1.39 -8.87
C ASP A 5 -9.46 0.39 -9.59
N ALA A 6 -8.44 0.90 -10.29
CA ALA A 6 -7.49 0.08 -11.04
C ALA A 6 -6.65 -0.89 -10.17
N ASN A 7 -6.60 -0.67 -8.85
CA ASN A 7 -5.92 -1.52 -7.88
C ASN A 7 -6.87 -2.49 -7.15
N GLY A 8 -8.16 -2.50 -7.50
CA GLY A 8 -9.15 -3.42 -6.94
C GLY A 8 -9.63 -3.02 -5.54
N VAL A 9 -9.56 -1.73 -5.19
CA VAL A 9 -10.12 -1.19 -3.95
C VAL A 9 -11.19 -0.14 -4.26
N PRO A 10 -12.20 0.07 -3.38
CA PRO A 10 -13.26 1.04 -3.60
C PRO A 10 -12.78 2.42 -4.06
N ASP A 11 -13.30 2.86 -5.21
CA ASP A 11 -13.08 4.20 -5.77
C ASP A 11 -13.94 5.21 -5.00
N GLU A 12 -13.30 5.87 -4.04
CA GLU A 12 -13.97 6.79 -3.12
C GLU A 12 -14.45 8.03 -3.88
N PRO A 13 -15.73 8.44 -3.74
CA PRO A 13 -16.21 9.63 -4.41
C PRO A 13 -15.42 10.87 -4.00
N THR A 14 -15.16 11.75 -4.95
CA THR A 14 -14.49 13.04 -4.71
C THR A 14 -15.24 13.87 -3.66
N ASP A 15 -14.56 14.80 -2.99
CA ASP A 15 -15.18 15.72 -2.02
C ASP A 15 -16.31 16.54 -2.67
N VAL A 16 -16.16 16.88 -3.95
CA VAL A 16 -17.19 17.53 -4.77
C VAL A 16 -18.40 16.61 -4.96
N GLN A 17 -18.19 15.34 -5.32
CA GLN A 17 -19.29 14.37 -5.45
C GLN A 17 -19.97 14.09 -4.12
N LYS A 18 -19.23 14.05 -3.01
CA LYS A 18 -19.79 13.89 -1.65
C LYS A 18 -20.68 15.07 -1.29
N ARG A 19 -20.22 16.31 -1.52
CA ARG A 19 -21.03 17.54 -1.35
C ARG A 19 -22.34 17.44 -2.14
N ASP A 20 -22.24 17.10 -3.41
CA ASP A 20 -23.43 17.00 -4.28
C ASP A 20 -24.37 15.87 -3.85
N GLY A 21 -23.82 14.78 -3.31
CA GLY A 21 -24.57 13.70 -2.68
C GLY A 21 -25.42 14.18 -1.50
N TYR A 22 -24.86 15.00 -0.61
CA TYR A 22 -25.62 15.58 0.50
C TYR A 22 -26.74 16.52 0.02
N THR A 23 -26.47 17.37 -0.98
CA THR A 23 -27.51 18.23 -1.58
C THR A 23 -28.64 17.39 -2.17
N LYS A 24 -28.31 16.37 -2.97
CA LYS A 24 -29.31 15.47 -3.57
C LYS A 24 -30.14 14.74 -2.50
N ALA A 25 -29.50 14.23 -1.44
CA ALA A 25 -30.20 13.54 -0.36
C ALA A 25 -31.18 14.46 0.38
N TRP A 26 -30.78 15.72 0.60
CA TRP A 26 -31.64 16.73 1.21
C TRP A 26 -32.84 17.09 0.32
N ASP A 27 -32.62 17.29 -0.98
CA ASP A 27 -33.69 17.58 -1.94
C ASP A 27 -34.68 16.41 -2.03
N CYS A 28 -34.19 15.17 -2.02
CA CYS A 28 -35.06 13.99 -1.94
C CYS A 28 -35.89 13.97 -0.66
N THR A 29 -35.31 14.30 0.50
CA THR A 29 -36.02 14.29 1.78
C THR A 29 -37.11 15.38 1.81
N THR A 30 -36.76 16.60 1.42
CA THR A 30 -37.66 17.77 1.47
C THR A 30 -38.67 17.83 0.32
N GLY A 31 -38.40 17.14 -0.79
CA GLY A 31 -39.31 17.01 -1.92
C GLY A 31 -40.58 16.19 -1.60
N HIS A 32 -40.53 15.25 -0.66
CA HIS A 32 -41.67 14.42 -0.26
C HIS A 32 -42.54 15.11 0.80
N ARG A 33 -43.18 16.20 0.39
CA ARG A 33 -44.05 17.01 1.26
C ARG A 33 -45.18 16.18 1.85
N GLY A 34 -45.35 16.24 3.17
CA GLY A 34 -46.38 15.51 3.90
C GLY A 34 -46.02 14.05 4.24
N VAL A 35 -44.82 13.58 3.89
CA VAL A 35 -44.33 12.23 4.21
C VAL A 35 -43.17 12.27 5.21
N ALA A 36 -42.13 13.06 4.93
CA ALA A 36 -40.94 13.15 5.77
C ALA A 36 -40.99 14.38 6.69
N LEU A 37 -40.66 14.18 7.97
CA LEU A 37 -40.50 15.27 8.95
C LEU A 37 -39.08 15.85 8.97
N GLY A 38 -38.11 15.13 8.38
CA GLY A 38 -36.70 15.52 8.35
C GLY A 38 -35.79 14.31 8.10
N ALA A 39 -34.49 14.48 8.35
CA ALA A 39 -33.47 13.44 8.26
C ALA A 39 -32.43 13.59 9.39
N THR A 40 -31.80 12.49 9.76
CA THR A 40 -30.65 12.47 10.68
C THR A 40 -29.37 12.35 9.86
N LEU A 41 -28.42 13.26 10.11
CA LEU A 41 -27.14 13.25 9.44
C LEU A 41 -26.21 12.17 10.01
N PHE A 42 -25.51 11.49 9.10
CA PHE A 42 -24.35 10.65 9.40
C PHE A 42 -23.29 10.88 8.30
N HIS A 43 -21.99 10.99 8.61
CA HIS A 43 -21.33 10.97 9.93
C HIS A 43 -20.97 12.39 10.39
N TYR A 44 -21.23 12.75 11.66
CA TYR A 44 -20.84 14.05 12.22
C TYR A 44 -19.99 13.82 13.48
N GLY A 45 -18.70 13.57 13.28
CA GLY A 45 -17.74 13.22 14.34
C GLY A 45 -16.40 13.91 14.12
N LEU A 46 -15.33 13.51 14.83
CA LEU A 46 -14.01 14.12 14.66
C LEU A 46 -12.96 13.14 14.13
N GLU A 47 -13.37 11.91 13.83
CA GLU A 47 -12.50 10.84 13.35
C GLU A 47 -11.72 11.30 12.10
N HIS A 48 -10.40 11.15 12.16
CA HIS A 48 -9.44 11.48 11.11
C HIS A 48 -8.65 10.21 10.75
N ASP A 49 -9.39 9.21 10.30
CA ASP A 49 -8.87 7.94 9.81
C ASP A 49 -9.50 7.62 8.44
N PHE A 50 -9.21 6.44 7.88
CA PHE A 50 -9.81 5.97 6.62
C PHE A 50 -11.35 6.14 6.59
N GLY A 51 -12.05 5.73 7.65
CA GLY A 51 -13.51 5.80 7.71
C GLY A 51 -14.04 7.22 7.97
N GLY A 52 -13.30 7.99 8.76
CA GLY A 52 -13.57 9.39 9.05
C GLY A 52 -13.53 10.24 7.79
N VAL A 53 -12.48 10.15 6.97
CA VAL A 53 -12.45 10.87 5.69
C VAL A 53 -13.55 10.40 4.73
N TRP A 54 -13.92 9.12 4.78
CA TRP A 54 -14.99 8.61 3.92
C TRP A 54 -16.33 9.27 4.20
N PHE A 55 -16.76 9.33 5.47
CA PHE A 55 -18.14 9.70 5.82
C PHE A 55 -18.30 11.05 6.53
N ASN A 56 -17.23 11.60 7.10
CA ASN A 56 -17.34 12.70 8.05
C ASN A 56 -17.30 14.07 7.35
N LEU A 57 -18.09 15.01 7.88
CA LEU A 57 -18.16 16.39 7.41
C LEU A 57 -17.06 17.28 8.01
N ILE A 58 -16.55 16.89 9.18
CA ILE A 58 -15.57 17.64 9.96
C ILE A 58 -14.41 16.75 10.48
N PRO A 59 -13.77 15.92 9.64
CA PRO A 59 -12.68 15.04 10.08
C PRO A 59 -11.52 15.88 10.66
N GLY A 60 -11.03 15.52 11.84
CA GLY A 60 -10.02 16.31 12.56
C GLY A 60 -10.47 17.73 12.96
N GLY A 61 -11.79 18.00 12.93
CA GLY A 61 -12.36 19.31 13.20
C GLY A 61 -12.35 20.29 12.01
N LEU A 62 -11.90 19.84 10.83
CA LEU A 62 -11.79 20.67 9.62
C LEU A 62 -13.04 20.54 8.76
N LYS A 63 -13.72 21.66 8.47
CA LYS A 63 -14.95 21.65 7.67
C LYS A 63 -14.65 21.40 6.19
N ARG A 64 -15.34 20.42 5.62
CA ARG A 64 -15.25 20.07 4.19
C ARG A 64 -16.38 20.67 3.36
N LEU A 65 -16.34 20.47 2.03
CA LEU A 65 -17.41 20.93 1.14
C LEU A 65 -18.79 20.41 1.59
N SER A 66 -18.82 19.14 2.02
CA SER A 66 -20.02 18.48 2.54
C SER A 66 -20.61 19.17 3.80
N TYR A 67 -19.78 19.78 4.66
CA TYR A 67 -20.25 20.57 5.79
C TYR A 67 -21.08 21.76 5.31
N TYR A 68 -20.56 22.51 4.35
CA TYR A 68 -21.22 23.71 3.84
C TYR A 68 -22.46 23.37 3.00
N SER A 69 -22.53 22.21 2.32
CA SER A 69 -23.79 21.77 1.71
C SER A 69 -24.88 21.51 2.75
N VAL A 70 -24.52 20.88 3.87
CA VAL A 70 -25.48 20.64 4.96
C VAL A 70 -25.85 21.95 5.65
N LYS A 71 -24.88 22.84 5.94
CA LYS A 71 -25.19 24.17 6.47
C LYS A 71 -26.23 24.89 5.61
N LYS A 72 -26.00 24.99 4.30
CA LYS A 72 -26.94 25.63 3.36
C LYS A 72 -28.31 24.96 3.36
N ALA A 73 -28.37 23.64 3.45
CA ALA A 73 -29.63 22.90 3.53
C ALA A 73 -30.48 23.31 4.74
N PHE A 74 -29.85 23.54 5.90
CA PHE A 74 -30.53 23.92 7.14
C PHE A 74 -30.76 25.43 7.30
N THR A 75 -29.86 26.28 6.80
CA THR A 75 -29.93 27.75 7.00
C THR A 75 -30.43 28.51 5.78
N GLY A 76 -30.46 27.88 4.60
CA GLY A 76 -30.80 28.48 3.32
C GLY A 76 -29.65 29.22 2.62
N SER A 77 -28.48 29.39 3.24
CA SER A 77 -27.37 30.17 2.66
C SER A 77 -26.00 29.86 3.27
N ASN A 78 -24.96 29.99 2.44
CA ASN A 78 -23.54 30.07 2.85
C ASN A 78 -22.93 31.44 2.47
N ALA A 79 -23.75 32.45 2.21
CA ALA A 79 -23.24 33.77 1.83
C ALA A 79 -22.41 34.35 2.98
N GLY A 80 -21.18 34.76 2.68
CA GLY A 80 -20.23 35.32 3.65
C GLY A 80 -19.41 34.29 4.42
N ASP A 81 -19.53 32.99 4.12
CA ASP A 81 -18.65 31.96 4.65
C ASP A 81 -17.30 31.91 3.91
N ASN A 82 -16.26 31.47 4.61
CA ASN A 82 -15.00 31.01 4.00
C ASN A 82 -15.16 29.54 3.61
N LEU A 83 -15.06 29.23 2.32
CA LEU A 83 -15.31 27.89 1.82
C LEU A 83 -14.02 27.07 1.80
N PRO A 84 -14.12 25.73 1.90
CA PRO A 84 -12.96 24.87 1.86
C PRO A 84 -12.27 24.93 0.48
N PRO A 85 -10.95 24.66 0.45
CA PRO A 85 -10.24 24.40 -0.79
C PRO A 85 -10.89 23.26 -1.57
N VAL A 86 -10.92 23.40 -2.89
CA VAL A 86 -11.39 22.39 -3.83
C VAL A 86 -10.19 21.73 -4.48
N ILE A 87 -10.13 20.41 -4.38
CA ILE A 87 -9.14 19.59 -5.04
C ILE A 87 -9.83 18.83 -6.18
N SER A 88 -9.19 18.74 -7.33
CA SER A 88 -9.73 18.08 -8.53
C SER A 88 -8.60 17.44 -9.35
N ASN A 89 -8.95 16.54 -10.26
CA ASN A 89 -8.00 15.84 -11.14
C ASN A 89 -6.81 15.24 -10.38
N MET A 90 -7.08 14.66 -9.20
CA MET A 90 -6.05 13.94 -8.46
C MET A 90 -5.60 12.73 -9.28
N THR A 91 -4.30 12.48 -9.31
CA THR A 91 -3.71 11.31 -9.97
C THR A 91 -2.51 10.82 -9.17
N VAL A 92 -2.27 9.51 -9.25
CA VAL A 92 -1.10 8.83 -8.69
C VAL A 92 -0.34 8.17 -9.84
N THR A 93 0.99 8.30 -9.88
CA THR A 93 1.80 7.69 -10.93
C THR A 93 3.16 7.20 -10.42
N PRO A 94 3.53 5.92 -10.66
CA PRO A 94 2.68 4.86 -11.20
C PRO A 94 1.63 4.42 -10.16
N ALA A 95 0.37 4.25 -10.57
CA ALA A 95 -0.70 3.84 -9.66
C ALA A 95 -0.60 2.36 -9.24
N GLY A 96 -0.15 1.49 -10.15
CA GLY A 96 -0.17 0.03 -9.94
C GLY A 96 1.15 -0.62 -9.54
N SER A 97 2.23 0.16 -9.43
CA SER A 97 3.59 -0.39 -9.32
C SER A 97 4.59 0.57 -8.68
N ALA A 98 4.19 1.31 -7.64
CA ALA A 98 5.13 2.14 -6.91
C ALA A 98 6.17 1.25 -6.20
N PRO A 99 7.48 1.48 -6.39
CA PRO A 99 8.49 0.66 -5.73
C PRO A 99 8.54 0.98 -4.22
N ALA A 100 8.53 -0.04 -3.37
CA ALA A 100 8.68 0.11 -1.93
C ALA A 100 9.93 0.95 -1.57
N GLY A 101 9.79 1.89 -0.64
CA GLY A 101 10.86 2.83 -0.26
C GLY A 101 11.28 3.84 -1.35
N GLY A 102 10.79 3.71 -2.59
CA GLY A 102 11.02 4.65 -3.68
C GLY A 102 10.01 5.80 -3.70
N GLU A 103 10.03 6.61 -4.76
CA GLU A 103 9.05 7.70 -4.93
C GLU A 103 7.95 7.32 -5.94
N PHE A 104 6.72 7.76 -5.66
CA PHE A 104 5.66 7.89 -6.65
C PHE A 104 5.16 9.35 -6.69
N THR A 105 4.49 9.72 -7.76
CA THR A 105 4.00 11.09 -7.98
C THR A 105 2.53 11.18 -7.61
N VAL A 106 2.18 12.19 -6.80
CA VAL A 106 0.81 12.65 -6.61
C VAL A 106 0.67 13.99 -7.31
N ARG A 107 -0.34 14.13 -8.18
CA ARG A 107 -0.68 15.41 -8.81
C ARG A 107 -2.14 15.72 -8.54
N ALA A 108 -2.45 16.96 -8.18
CA ALA A 108 -3.82 17.44 -8.08
C ALA A 108 -3.93 18.94 -8.42
N ASP A 109 -5.09 19.35 -8.95
CA ASP A 109 -5.43 20.75 -9.14
C ASP A 109 -6.14 21.27 -7.87
N ILE A 110 -5.50 22.19 -7.16
CA ILE A 110 -5.94 22.70 -5.85
C ILE A 110 -6.26 24.18 -5.97
N ARG A 111 -7.48 24.58 -5.56
CA ARG A 111 -7.92 25.98 -5.60
C ARG A 111 -8.70 26.33 -4.34
N ASP A 112 -8.45 27.51 -3.83
CA ASP A 112 -9.26 28.09 -2.76
C ASP A 112 -10.24 29.13 -3.33
N PRO A 113 -11.55 29.08 -3.01
CA PRO A 113 -12.52 30.04 -3.55
C PRO A 113 -12.23 31.49 -3.14
N GLU A 114 -11.68 31.70 -1.95
CA GLU A 114 -11.32 33.01 -1.40
C GLU A 114 -9.86 33.39 -1.69
N ASN A 115 -9.08 32.49 -2.29
CA ASN A 115 -7.63 32.59 -2.53
C ASN A 115 -6.81 32.69 -1.23
N ASP A 116 -7.26 32.03 -0.16
CA ASP A 116 -6.48 31.87 1.06
C ASP A 116 -5.17 31.09 0.80
N PRO A 117 -4.08 31.39 1.53
CA PRO A 117 -2.87 30.58 1.48
C PRO A 117 -3.11 29.14 1.93
N LEU A 118 -2.66 28.18 1.13
CA LEU A 118 -2.93 26.77 1.34
C LEU A 118 -1.75 26.01 1.98
N THR A 119 -2.07 25.14 2.93
CA THR A 119 -1.13 24.16 3.49
C THR A 119 -1.52 22.76 3.05
N ASN A 120 -0.69 22.16 2.19
CA ASN A 120 -0.91 20.80 1.67
C ASN A 120 -0.24 19.77 2.57
N LYS A 121 -0.98 18.69 2.87
CA LYS A 121 -0.52 17.51 3.60
C LYS A 121 -0.85 16.27 2.75
N ILE A 122 0.03 15.28 2.81
CA ILE A 122 -0.21 13.97 2.21
C ILE A 122 -0.20 12.91 3.31
N PHE A 123 -1.21 12.06 3.32
CA PHE A 123 -1.30 10.93 4.23
C PHE A 123 -1.40 9.62 3.46
N LEU A 124 -0.92 8.56 4.09
CA LEU A 124 -1.06 7.18 3.63
C LEU A 124 -1.86 6.40 4.65
N SER A 125 -2.77 5.55 4.17
CA SER A 125 -3.48 4.58 5.00
C SER A 125 -3.22 3.17 4.52
N GLY A 126 -2.87 2.31 5.47
CA GLY A 126 -2.61 0.88 5.26
C GLY A 126 -3.88 0.03 5.28
N ASN A 127 -5.08 0.62 5.20
CA ASN A 127 -6.35 -0.12 5.38
C ASN A 127 -6.42 -1.40 4.53
N TYR A 128 -5.90 -1.36 3.30
CA TYR A 128 -5.88 -2.52 2.40
C TYR A 128 -4.54 -3.30 2.41
N ALA A 129 -3.42 -2.69 2.79
CA ALA A 129 -2.11 -3.35 2.84
C ALA A 129 -1.84 -4.07 4.16
N THR A 130 -2.27 -3.49 5.28
CA THR A 130 -1.96 -3.94 6.65
C THR A 130 -3.20 -4.06 7.53
N GLY A 131 -4.35 -3.56 7.10
CA GLY A 131 -5.56 -3.44 7.91
C GLY A 131 -5.55 -2.23 8.86
N ASP A 132 -4.48 -1.42 8.85
CA ASP A 132 -4.40 -0.21 9.66
C ASP A 132 -5.14 0.96 9.01
N LYS A 133 -6.16 1.46 9.70
CA LYS A 133 -7.03 2.53 9.22
C LYS A 133 -6.46 3.93 9.46
N ALA A 134 -5.38 4.06 10.23
CA ALA A 134 -4.80 5.36 10.54
C ALA A 134 -4.37 6.12 9.27
N LEU A 135 -4.47 7.45 9.32
CA LEU A 135 -3.84 8.34 8.35
C LEU A 135 -2.45 8.72 8.86
N VAL A 136 -1.42 8.11 8.28
CA VAL A 136 -0.03 8.36 8.65
C VAL A 136 0.54 9.45 7.72
N PRO A 137 1.14 10.53 8.25
CA PRO A 137 1.78 11.54 7.43
C PRO A 137 2.85 10.93 6.51
N ALA A 138 2.73 11.18 5.21
CA ALA A 138 3.71 10.72 4.23
C ALA A 138 4.95 11.62 4.24
N GLN A 139 6.12 11.04 3.95
CA GLN A 139 7.26 11.84 3.53
C GLN A 139 7.07 12.25 2.07
N PHE A 140 7.14 13.55 1.79
CA PHE A 140 6.99 14.06 0.44
C PHE A 140 7.71 15.40 0.26
N ARG A 141 7.91 15.77 -1.01
CA ARG A 141 8.39 17.09 -1.42
C ARG A 141 7.52 17.62 -2.56
N SER A 142 7.21 18.92 -2.52
CA SER A 142 6.56 19.58 -3.65
C SER A 142 7.53 19.72 -4.82
N THR A 143 7.06 19.39 -6.03
CA THR A 143 7.78 19.62 -7.28
C THR A 143 7.16 20.75 -8.10
N GLY A 144 6.22 21.50 -7.50
CA GLY A 144 5.50 22.61 -8.15
C GLY A 144 4.21 22.19 -8.86
N ASN A 145 3.37 23.18 -9.17
CA ASN A 145 2.12 23.01 -9.94
C ASN A 145 1.19 21.90 -9.42
N GLY A 146 1.01 21.83 -8.09
CA GLY A 146 0.16 20.82 -7.44
C GLY A 146 0.71 19.39 -7.55
N THR A 147 2.01 19.24 -7.78
CA THR A 147 2.67 17.93 -7.94
C THR A 147 3.63 17.69 -6.77
N PHE A 148 3.63 16.46 -6.28
CA PHE A 148 4.36 16.02 -5.10
C PHE A 148 5.05 14.68 -5.41
N ALA A 149 6.33 14.58 -5.08
CA ALA A 149 7.01 13.30 -5.03
C ALA A 149 6.86 12.75 -3.60
N VAL A 150 6.24 11.58 -3.48
CA VAL A 150 5.85 10.94 -2.22
C VAL A 150 6.63 9.66 -2.06
N THR A 151 7.23 9.44 -0.90
CA THR A 151 7.93 8.18 -0.59
C THR A 151 6.91 7.08 -0.33
N ALA A 152 7.02 5.98 -1.07
CA ALA A 152 6.22 4.77 -0.88
C ALA A 152 6.59 4.08 0.45
N PRO A 153 5.62 3.51 1.17
CA PRO A 153 5.88 2.62 2.30
C PRO A 153 6.78 1.43 1.91
N GLU A 154 7.47 0.86 2.88
CA GLU A 154 8.24 -0.39 2.68
C GLU A 154 7.32 -1.61 2.52
N LYS A 155 6.16 -1.57 3.19
CA LYS A 155 5.22 -2.68 3.17
C LYS A 155 4.42 -2.70 1.86
N LEU A 156 4.49 -3.85 1.18
CA LEU A 156 3.79 -4.09 -0.07
C LEU A 156 2.27 -4.12 0.10
N GLY A 157 1.56 -3.89 -1.01
CA GLY A 157 0.10 -3.94 -1.05
C GLY A 157 -0.51 -2.64 -1.56
N VAL A 158 -1.84 -2.56 -1.51
CA VAL A 158 -2.57 -1.36 -1.93
C VAL A 158 -2.70 -0.41 -0.75
N TRP A 159 -2.28 0.83 -0.95
CA TRP A 159 -2.35 1.91 0.02
C TRP A 159 -3.30 2.99 -0.48
N LYS A 160 -4.07 3.59 0.43
CA LYS A 160 -4.83 4.80 0.09
C LYS A 160 -3.95 6.03 0.32
N VAL A 161 -3.95 6.91 -0.67
CA VAL A 161 -3.22 8.17 -0.67
C VAL A 161 -4.23 9.29 -0.50
N TYR A 162 -4.00 10.15 0.48
CA TYR A 162 -4.86 11.30 0.75
C TYR A 162 -4.06 12.57 0.52
N ILE A 163 -4.62 13.50 -0.23
CA ILE A 163 -4.16 14.89 -0.22
C ILE A 163 -5.17 15.74 0.55
N GLN A 164 -4.70 16.43 1.57
CA GLN A 164 -5.48 17.35 2.40
C GLN A 164 -4.90 18.75 2.26
N SER A 165 -5.71 19.69 1.77
CA SER A 165 -5.34 21.10 1.66
C SER A 165 -6.14 21.93 2.65
N GLU A 166 -5.45 22.60 3.56
CA GLU A 166 -6.03 23.47 4.60
C GLU A 166 -5.88 24.95 4.24
N ASP A 167 -6.91 25.75 4.51
CA ASP A 167 -6.96 27.20 4.24
C ASP A 167 -6.55 28.07 5.45
N GLY A 168 -6.30 27.45 6.61
CA GLY A 168 -6.02 28.15 7.87
C GLY A 168 -7.22 28.86 8.49
N LYS A 169 -8.43 28.73 7.93
CA LYS A 169 -9.71 29.22 8.46
C LYS A 169 -10.57 28.11 9.09
N GLY A 170 -9.99 26.93 9.24
CA GLY A 170 -10.66 25.75 9.80
C GLY A 170 -11.40 24.93 8.76
N ASN A 171 -11.06 25.09 7.47
CA ASN A 171 -11.59 24.27 6.40
C ASN A 171 -10.50 23.43 5.74
N ALA A 172 -10.91 22.34 5.11
CA ALA A 172 -10.02 21.54 4.28
C ALA A 172 -10.76 20.91 3.09
N GLY A 173 -10.07 20.83 1.96
CA GLY A 173 -10.40 19.91 0.87
C GLY A 173 -9.62 18.62 1.03
N ILE A 174 -10.26 17.47 0.85
CA ILE A 174 -9.58 16.17 0.91
C ILE A 174 -9.98 15.32 -0.29
N GLU A 175 -8.98 14.87 -1.05
CA GLU A 175 -9.14 13.90 -2.13
C GLU A 175 -8.28 12.69 -1.92
N THR A 176 -8.69 11.58 -2.53
CA THR A 176 -8.05 10.29 -2.34
C THR A 176 -7.85 9.57 -3.64
N GLU A 177 -6.75 8.82 -3.72
CA GLU A 177 -6.48 7.85 -4.76
C GLU A 177 -5.89 6.59 -4.10
N SER A 178 -5.62 5.55 -4.88
CA SER A 178 -4.85 4.40 -4.40
C SER A 178 -3.50 4.27 -5.12
N VAL A 179 -2.56 3.62 -4.44
CA VAL A 179 -1.28 3.22 -5.00
C VAL A 179 -0.99 1.77 -4.59
N LYS A 180 -0.63 0.93 -5.55
CA LYS A 180 -0.10 -0.40 -5.27
C LYS A 180 1.42 -0.32 -5.14
N VAL A 181 1.90 -0.58 -3.92
CA VAL A 181 3.31 -0.70 -3.58
C VAL A 181 3.76 -2.12 -3.89
N VAL A 182 4.83 -2.23 -4.67
CA VAL A 182 5.41 -3.50 -5.15
C VAL A 182 6.89 -3.58 -4.81
N ALA A 183 7.45 -4.79 -4.91
CA ALA A 183 8.88 -4.99 -4.70
C ALA A 183 9.68 -4.08 -5.64
N PRO A 184 10.73 -3.38 -5.15
CA PRO A 184 11.55 -2.53 -5.97
C PRO A 184 12.16 -3.34 -7.13
N PRO A 185 12.20 -2.79 -8.35
CA PRO A 185 12.85 -3.46 -9.46
C PRO A 185 14.34 -3.65 -9.14
N VAL A 186 14.84 -4.85 -9.43
CA VAL A 186 16.27 -5.16 -9.30
C VAL A 186 16.92 -5.12 -10.67
N ASN A 187 18.07 -4.46 -10.77
CA ASN A 187 18.84 -4.43 -12.01
C ASN A 187 19.41 -5.81 -12.35
N GLY A 188 19.37 -6.17 -13.64
CA GLY A 188 19.88 -7.45 -14.13
C GLY A 188 18.77 -8.42 -14.50
N THR A 189 19.15 -9.65 -14.83
CA THR A 189 18.19 -10.72 -15.17
C THR A 189 17.95 -11.60 -13.94
N ASN A 190 16.68 -11.88 -13.60
CA ASN A 190 16.36 -12.90 -12.59
C ASN A 190 16.72 -14.29 -13.14
N VAL A 191 17.89 -14.81 -12.75
CA VAL A 191 18.41 -16.12 -13.18
C VAL A 191 17.78 -17.28 -12.40
N ALA A 192 17.02 -17.02 -11.33
CA ALA A 192 16.24 -18.02 -10.60
C ALA A 192 14.88 -18.32 -11.24
N LEU A 193 14.36 -17.42 -12.10
CA LEU A 193 13.02 -17.53 -12.66
C LEU A 193 12.81 -18.87 -13.40
N GLY A 194 11.82 -19.63 -12.94
CA GLY A 194 11.45 -20.94 -13.49
C GLY A 194 12.48 -22.04 -13.28
N LYS A 195 13.47 -21.86 -12.40
CA LYS A 195 14.53 -22.85 -12.14
C LYS A 195 14.07 -23.94 -11.17
N PRO A 196 14.64 -25.15 -11.27
CA PRO A 196 14.40 -26.21 -10.29
C PRO A 196 14.64 -25.70 -8.87
N THR A 197 13.60 -25.77 -8.04
CA THR A 197 13.63 -25.27 -6.66
C THR A 197 13.21 -26.39 -5.72
N THR A 198 13.99 -26.65 -4.69
CA THR A 198 13.70 -27.67 -3.67
C THR A 198 13.68 -27.05 -2.29
N ALA A 199 13.01 -27.68 -1.34
CA ALA A 199 12.95 -27.23 0.05
C ALA A 199 12.95 -28.42 1.01
N SER A 200 13.22 -28.15 2.29
CA SER A 200 13.11 -29.16 3.35
C SER A 200 11.68 -29.67 3.56
N SER A 201 10.69 -28.81 3.33
CA SER A 201 9.26 -29.13 3.43
C SER A 201 8.42 -28.17 2.60
N SER A 202 7.15 -28.51 2.42
CA SER A 202 6.15 -27.63 1.84
C SER A 202 4.75 -27.98 2.36
N GLN A 203 3.92 -26.97 2.62
CA GLN A 203 2.53 -27.18 3.01
C GLN A 203 1.69 -27.63 1.80
N ALA A 204 1.06 -28.80 1.92
CA ALA A 204 0.26 -29.39 0.85
C ALA A 204 -1.20 -28.92 0.82
N SER A 205 -1.82 -28.64 1.98
CA SER A 205 -3.28 -28.45 2.06
C SER A 205 -3.76 -27.53 3.20
N TYR A 206 -2.95 -26.56 3.63
CA TYR A 206 -3.33 -25.60 4.67
C TYR A 206 -3.60 -24.21 4.08
N GLY A 207 -4.74 -23.60 4.41
CA GLY A 207 -5.11 -22.28 3.89
C GLY A 207 -5.28 -22.28 2.37
N ASP A 208 -4.54 -21.39 1.70
CA ASP A 208 -4.47 -21.17 0.25
C ASP A 208 -3.47 -22.11 -0.48
N CYS A 209 -2.82 -23.04 0.22
CA CYS A 209 -1.89 -24.01 -0.36
C CYS A 209 -2.61 -25.11 -1.18
N PRO A 210 -1.93 -25.77 -2.14
CA PRO A 210 -0.52 -26.19 -2.09
C PRO A 210 0.48 -25.06 -2.37
N CYS A 211 1.51 -24.97 -1.53
CA CYS A 211 2.56 -23.95 -1.58
C CYS A 211 3.95 -24.58 -1.82
N PRO A 212 4.17 -25.25 -2.98
CA PRO A 212 5.41 -25.96 -3.26
C PRO A 212 6.57 -24.98 -3.54
N PRO A 213 7.83 -25.42 -3.45
CA PRO A 213 9.01 -24.55 -3.54
C PRO A 213 9.11 -23.75 -4.84
N GLU A 214 8.61 -24.26 -5.96
CA GLU A 214 8.66 -23.59 -7.27
C GLU A 214 7.84 -22.30 -7.30
N ARG A 215 6.90 -22.10 -6.36
CA ARG A 215 6.15 -20.86 -6.22
C ARG A 215 6.99 -19.68 -5.75
N ALA A 216 8.15 -19.93 -5.16
CA ALA A 216 9.08 -18.86 -4.81
C ALA A 216 9.93 -18.42 -6.00
N THR A 217 9.87 -19.08 -7.16
CA THR A 217 10.69 -18.73 -8.33
C THR A 217 9.88 -18.64 -9.61
N ASP A 218 8.55 -18.48 -9.51
CA ASP A 218 7.66 -18.38 -10.67
C ASP A 218 7.41 -16.93 -11.14
N GLY A 219 8.01 -15.94 -10.45
CA GLY A 219 7.93 -14.53 -10.82
C GLY A 219 6.59 -13.89 -10.49
N ARG A 220 5.77 -14.55 -9.65
CA ARG A 220 4.43 -14.09 -9.29
C ARG A 220 4.35 -13.79 -7.80
N THR A 221 3.90 -12.59 -7.48
CA THR A 221 3.73 -12.14 -6.08
C THR A 221 2.39 -12.53 -5.47
N ASP A 222 1.53 -13.23 -6.22
CA ASP A 222 0.24 -13.76 -5.75
C ASP A 222 0.31 -15.26 -5.39
N THR A 223 1.47 -15.89 -5.55
CA THR A 223 1.76 -17.26 -5.13
C THR A 223 2.90 -17.26 -4.12
N ARG A 224 3.06 -18.37 -3.38
CA ARG A 224 4.11 -18.49 -2.36
C ARG A 224 4.56 -19.93 -2.14
N TRP A 225 5.81 -20.12 -1.78
CA TRP A 225 6.25 -21.33 -1.06
C TRP A 225 5.93 -21.16 0.42
N ALA A 226 5.57 -22.25 1.10
CA ALA A 226 5.38 -22.25 2.55
C ALA A 226 5.90 -23.55 3.18
N SER A 227 6.75 -23.44 4.21
CA SER A 227 7.29 -24.58 4.95
C SER A 227 6.35 -25.12 6.02
N ASP A 228 6.68 -26.29 6.57
CA ASP A 228 6.16 -26.74 7.86
C ASP A 228 6.56 -25.77 8.99
N TRP A 229 5.83 -25.83 10.12
CA TRP A 229 5.94 -24.88 11.23
C TRP A 229 7.02 -25.31 12.24
N SER A 230 8.23 -25.50 11.76
CA SER A 230 9.38 -25.91 12.56
C SER A 230 10.65 -25.19 12.14
N ASP A 231 11.61 -25.16 13.07
CA ASP A 231 12.94 -24.58 12.85
C ASP A 231 13.98 -25.70 12.97
N PRO A 232 15.02 -25.75 12.11
CA PRO A 232 15.23 -24.92 10.92
C PRO A 232 14.51 -25.45 9.67
N GLN A 233 14.42 -24.62 8.63
CA GLN A 233 13.95 -25.00 7.28
C GLN A 233 14.93 -24.47 6.22
N TRP A 234 14.83 -24.96 4.98
CA TRP A 234 15.60 -24.42 3.86
C TRP A 234 14.82 -24.47 2.54
N ILE A 235 15.18 -23.55 1.64
CA ILE A 235 14.77 -23.55 0.23
C ILE A 235 16.00 -23.26 -0.64
N ALA A 236 16.16 -23.99 -1.74
CA ALA A 236 17.33 -23.90 -2.61
C ALA A 236 16.94 -23.95 -4.09
N VAL A 237 17.66 -23.17 -4.90
CA VAL A 237 17.48 -23.06 -6.35
C VAL A 237 18.72 -23.63 -7.05
N ASP A 238 18.52 -24.50 -8.04
CA ASP A 238 19.57 -24.91 -9.01
C ASP A 238 19.50 -24.04 -10.26
N LEU A 239 20.47 -23.14 -10.45
CA LEU A 239 20.53 -22.25 -11.60
C LEU A 239 20.88 -23.00 -12.91
N GLY A 240 21.36 -24.24 -12.80
CA GLY A 240 21.72 -25.15 -13.89
C GLY A 240 23.19 -25.07 -14.30
N ALA A 241 23.85 -23.93 -14.06
CA ALA A 241 25.28 -23.71 -14.31
C ALA A 241 25.84 -22.65 -13.35
N ARG A 242 27.17 -22.60 -13.24
CA ARG A 242 27.85 -21.56 -12.45
C ARG A 242 27.55 -20.19 -13.06
N THR A 243 26.85 -19.36 -12.30
CA THR A 243 26.33 -18.07 -12.74
C THR A 243 26.83 -16.96 -11.81
N PRO A 244 27.28 -15.80 -12.34
CA PRO A 244 27.60 -14.65 -11.52
C PRO A 244 26.35 -14.14 -10.80
N LEU A 245 26.46 -13.87 -9.50
CA LEU A 245 25.37 -13.38 -8.66
C LEU A 245 25.67 -11.93 -8.28
N ARG A 246 24.70 -11.04 -8.43
CA ARG A 246 24.82 -9.61 -8.13
C ARG A 246 23.89 -9.17 -7.02
N THR A 247 22.66 -9.65 -7.05
CA THR A 247 21.64 -9.27 -6.07
C THR A 247 20.72 -10.44 -5.82
N LEU A 248 20.34 -10.62 -4.57
CA LEU A 248 19.27 -11.51 -4.16
C LEU A 248 18.16 -10.64 -3.57
N GLN A 249 16.93 -10.85 -4.01
CA GLN A 249 15.75 -10.19 -3.44
C GLN A 249 14.79 -11.25 -2.91
N LEU A 250 14.44 -11.12 -1.63
CA LEU A 250 13.44 -11.95 -0.97
C LEU A 250 12.19 -11.12 -0.78
N VAL A 251 11.05 -11.62 -1.27
CA VAL A 251 9.74 -11.03 -0.99
C VAL A 251 9.01 -11.96 -0.04
N TRP A 252 8.98 -11.59 1.24
CA TRP A 252 8.39 -12.41 2.29
C TRP A 252 6.85 -12.33 2.30
N ASP A 253 6.23 -13.43 2.67
CA ASP A 253 4.85 -13.46 3.17
C ASP A 253 4.83 -12.98 4.64
N PRO A 254 3.67 -12.62 5.23
CA PRO A 254 3.57 -12.34 6.66
C PRO A 254 4.16 -13.43 7.58
N ALA A 255 4.25 -14.69 7.12
CA ALA A 255 5.04 -15.73 7.75
C ALA A 255 6.49 -15.71 7.23
N TYR A 256 7.43 -15.14 7.98
CA TYR A 256 8.79 -14.84 7.49
C TYR A 256 9.92 -15.38 8.39
N ALA A 257 11.16 -15.32 7.88
CA ALA A 257 12.36 -15.63 8.66
C ALA A 257 12.91 -14.40 9.38
N LYS A 258 13.01 -14.47 10.71
CA LYS A 258 13.74 -13.47 11.50
C LYS A 258 15.24 -13.69 11.42
N SER A 259 15.68 -14.95 11.45
CA SER A 259 17.08 -15.33 11.28
C SER A 259 17.24 -16.29 10.12
N TYR A 260 18.19 -16.00 9.24
CA TYR A 260 18.54 -16.87 8.13
C TYR A 260 19.96 -16.60 7.62
N GLU A 261 20.45 -17.55 6.84
CA GLU A 261 21.69 -17.44 6.08
C GLU A 261 21.40 -17.60 4.58
N VAL A 262 22.03 -16.76 3.76
CA VAL A 262 22.17 -17.04 2.32
C VAL A 262 23.43 -17.86 2.15
N GLN A 263 23.28 -18.99 1.47
CA GLN A 263 24.36 -19.93 1.19
C GLN A 263 24.43 -20.22 -0.30
N VAL A 264 25.61 -20.54 -0.79
CA VAL A 264 25.84 -20.92 -2.19
C VAL A 264 26.67 -22.19 -2.29
N SER A 265 26.51 -22.90 -3.40
CA SER A 265 27.22 -24.16 -3.68
C SER A 265 27.46 -24.36 -5.18
N ASP A 266 28.55 -25.03 -5.52
CA ASP A 266 28.84 -25.47 -6.89
C ASP A 266 28.25 -26.86 -7.21
N ASP A 267 27.97 -27.69 -6.19
CA ASP A 267 27.56 -29.11 -6.33
C ASP A 267 26.23 -29.47 -5.63
N GLY A 268 25.64 -28.53 -4.88
CA GLY A 268 24.40 -28.71 -4.13
C GLY A 268 24.56 -29.44 -2.79
N ASN A 269 25.78 -29.85 -2.41
CA ASN A 269 26.08 -30.61 -1.20
C ASN A 269 26.98 -29.84 -0.23
N ALA A 270 28.06 -29.24 -0.73
CA ALA A 270 28.97 -28.41 0.05
C ALA A 270 28.53 -26.94 -0.05
N TRP A 271 28.06 -26.38 1.07
CA TRP A 271 27.49 -25.04 1.14
C TRP A 271 28.43 -24.09 1.86
N ARG A 272 28.54 -22.85 1.35
CA ARG A 272 29.23 -21.74 2.02
C ARG A 272 28.27 -20.59 2.27
N THR A 273 28.30 -20.04 3.48
CA THR A 273 27.51 -18.87 3.86
C THR A 273 28.13 -17.59 3.28
N VAL A 274 27.28 -16.75 2.69
CA VAL A 274 27.67 -15.47 2.06
C VAL A 274 26.96 -14.28 2.68
N HIS A 275 25.85 -14.53 3.38
CA HIS A 275 25.14 -13.52 4.16
C HIS A 275 24.45 -14.17 5.36
N THR A 276 24.32 -13.44 6.46
CA THR A 276 23.61 -13.85 7.66
C THR A 276 22.85 -12.66 8.23
N THR A 277 21.61 -12.88 8.66
CA THR A 277 20.83 -11.93 9.44
C THR A 277 20.13 -12.61 10.60
N THR A 278 19.84 -11.84 11.65
CA THR A 278 19.06 -12.26 12.83
C THR A 278 17.93 -11.28 13.16
N THR A 279 17.71 -10.30 12.29
CA THR A 279 16.82 -9.16 12.50
C THR A 279 15.85 -8.96 11.34
N GLY A 280 15.55 -10.01 10.57
CA GLY A 280 14.54 -9.96 9.50
C GLY A 280 13.20 -9.45 10.02
N ASN A 281 12.48 -8.70 9.19
CA ASN A 281 11.21 -8.05 9.52
C ASN A 281 10.01 -8.56 8.70
N GLY A 282 10.24 -9.42 7.70
CA GLY A 282 9.18 -10.02 6.90
C GLY A 282 8.62 -9.14 5.80
N ASP A 283 9.41 -8.17 5.34
CA ASP A 283 9.08 -7.34 4.19
C ASP A 283 9.90 -7.78 2.98
N ILE A 284 10.78 -6.91 2.48
CA ILE A 284 11.66 -7.21 1.36
C ILE A 284 13.10 -7.11 1.84
N ASP A 285 13.87 -8.16 1.59
CA ASP A 285 15.31 -8.12 1.77
C ASP A 285 15.99 -8.04 0.42
N THR A 286 16.83 -7.02 0.22
CA THR A 286 17.68 -6.89 -0.97
C THR A 286 19.14 -6.99 -0.54
N ILE A 287 19.81 -8.06 -0.97
CA ILE A 287 21.15 -8.43 -0.54
C ILE A 287 22.10 -8.37 -1.74
N ALA A 288 23.16 -7.56 -1.64
CA ALA A 288 24.22 -7.54 -2.64
C ALA A 288 25.09 -8.79 -2.53
N LEU A 289 25.39 -9.39 -3.69
CA LEU A 289 26.22 -10.58 -3.83
C LEU A 289 27.38 -10.31 -4.80
N THR A 290 28.47 -11.05 -4.64
CA THR A 290 29.67 -10.98 -5.50
C THR A 290 30.15 -12.34 -6.00
N GLU A 291 29.37 -13.38 -5.70
CA GLU A 291 29.73 -14.76 -5.90
C GLU A 291 29.49 -15.25 -7.32
N THR A 292 30.11 -16.38 -7.65
CA THR A 292 29.69 -17.23 -8.76
C THR A 292 29.41 -18.62 -8.21
N ALA A 293 28.22 -19.14 -8.46
CA ALA A 293 27.79 -20.45 -7.96
C ALA A 293 26.70 -21.04 -8.87
N ARG A 294 26.45 -22.34 -8.73
CA ARG A 294 25.35 -23.02 -9.42
C ARG A 294 24.08 -23.08 -8.56
N HIS A 295 24.22 -23.26 -7.27
CA HIS A 295 23.11 -23.36 -6.33
C HIS A 295 23.14 -22.21 -5.32
N VAL A 296 21.95 -21.73 -4.95
CA VAL A 296 21.76 -20.75 -3.90
C VAL A 296 20.67 -21.27 -2.95
N ARG A 297 20.90 -21.18 -1.64
CA ARG A 297 20.01 -21.68 -0.60
C ARG A 297 19.79 -20.61 0.45
N LEU A 298 18.55 -20.50 0.91
CA LEU A 298 18.23 -19.89 2.19
C LEU A 298 18.19 -20.96 3.25
N GLN A 299 19.05 -20.84 4.25
CA GLN A 299 18.99 -21.65 5.46
C GLN A 299 18.30 -20.83 6.55
N LEU A 300 17.04 -21.17 6.84
CA LEU A 300 16.14 -20.41 7.72
C LEU A 300 16.24 -21.00 9.14
N THR A 301 16.69 -20.20 10.10
CA THR A 301 17.11 -20.71 11.42
C THR A 301 16.21 -20.26 12.57
N ALA A 302 15.49 -19.15 12.42
CA ALA A 302 14.43 -18.77 13.34
C ALA A 302 13.31 -17.99 12.65
N ARG A 303 12.06 -18.39 12.90
CA ARG A 303 10.86 -17.70 12.42
C ARG A 303 10.65 -16.35 13.10
N GLY A 304 10.02 -15.44 12.37
CA GLY A 304 9.53 -14.17 12.91
C GLY A 304 8.14 -14.24 13.54
N THR A 305 7.37 -15.27 13.22
CA THR A 305 5.99 -15.48 13.71
C THR A 305 5.79 -16.91 14.22
N GLY A 306 4.57 -17.24 14.67
CA GLY A 306 4.20 -18.60 15.08
C GLY A 306 3.91 -19.56 13.92
N TRP A 307 3.89 -19.08 12.67
CA TRP A 307 3.58 -19.86 11.47
C TRP A 307 4.82 -20.56 10.90
N GLY A 308 4.79 -21.09 9.68
CA GLY A 308 6.00 -21.57 8.98
C GLY A 308 6.84 -20.42 8.44
N TYR A 309 7.79 -20.73 7.56
CA TYR A 309 8.39 -19.75 6.67
C TYR A 309 7.61 -19.71 5.37
N SER A 310 7.44 -18.54 4.78
CA SER A 310 6.74 -18.38 3.51
C SER A 310 7.34 -17.24 2.69
N LEU A 311 7.43 -17.47 1.39
CA LEU A 311 8.13 -16.59 0.47
C LEU A 311 7.37 -16.49 -0.84
N HIS A 312 7.03 -15.27 -1.25
CA HIS A 312 6.42 -14.98 -2.54
C HIS A 312 7.44 -15.04 -3.67
N GLU A 313 8.66 -14.55 -3.44
CA GLU A 313 9.72 -14.55 -4.46
C GLU A 313 11.11 -14.73 -3.82
N PHE A 314 11.90 -15.60 -4.43
CA PHE A 314 13.33 -15.86 -4.21
C PHE A 314 14.08 -15.47 -5.48
N GLY A 315 14.17 -14.17 -5.73
CA GLY A 315 14.81 -13.62 -6.91
C GLY A 315 16.33 -13.61 -6.78
N ILE A 316 17.03 -14.09 -7.80
CA ILE A 316 18.50 -14.05 -7.88
C ILE A 316 18.88 -13.39 -9.20
N TYR A 317 19.64 -12.31 -9.15
CA TYR A 317 19.88 -11.43 -10.29
C TYR A 317 21.36 -11.42 -10.68
N SER A 318 21.61 -11.46 -12.00
CA SER A 318 22.94 -11.37 -12.63
C SER A 318 23.06 -10.17 -13.56
#